data_AF-A0A2G6WV76-F1
#
_entry.id   AF-A0A2G6WV76-F1
#
_cell.length_a   1.000
_cell.length_b   1.000
_cell.length_c   1.000
_cell.angle_alpha   90.00
_cell.angle_beta   90.00
_cell.angle_gamma   90.00
#
_symmetry.space_group_name_H-M   'P 1'
#
loop_
_entity.id
_entity.type
_entity.pdbx_description
1 polymer ?
#
loop_
_entity_poly.entity_id
_entity_poly.type
_entity_poly.pdbx_seq_one_letter_code
_entity_poly.pdbx_strand_id
1 'polypeptide(L)' 'MPSPRDIALTVHELEEGEFYWVLMEAVDGSTGDSTHVYVPLEAAHEPYATYSNALVAGVAVLRRLFGPDGKPV' A
#
# COMPACT_ATOMS: atom_id res chain seq x y z
N MET A 1 -5.62 -23.41 2.13
CA MET A 1 -4.51 -22.59 1.60
C MET A 1 -4.91 -21.14 1.79
N PRO A 2 -4.05 -20.24 2.29
CA PRO A 2 -4.38 -18.83 2.34
C PRO A 2 -4.66 -18.33 0.92
N SER A 3 -5.66 -17.47 0.75
CA SER A 3 -5.94 -16.80 -0.52
C SER A 3 -4.72 -15.97 -0.96
N PRO A 4 -4.47 -15.83 -2.27
CA PRO A 4 -3.44 -14.92 -2.76
C PRO A 4 -3.74 -13.51 -2.25
N ARG A 5 -2.76 -12.85 -1.62
CA ARG A 5 -2.90 -11.46 -1.18
C ARG A 5 -2.71 -10.52 -2.37
N ASP A 6 -3.51 -9.46 -2.41
CA ASP A 6 -3.41 -8.40 -3.39
C ASP A 6 -3.12 -7.09 -2.65
N ILE A 7 -1.93 -6.55 -2.86
CA ILE A 7 -1.40 -5.39 -2.14
C ILE A 7 -1.19 -4.24 -3.13
N ALA A 8 -1.74 -3.07 -2.80
CA ALA A 8 -1.53 -1.84 -3.53
C ALA A 8 -0.67 -0.86 -2.71
N LEU A 9 0.29 -0.22 -3.37
CA LEU A 9 1.01 0.94 -2.84
C LEU A 9 0.68 2.14 -3.72
N THR A 10 0.11 3.17 -3.11
CA THR A 10 -0.22 4.42 -3.79
C THR A 10 0.54 5.57 -3.18
N VAL A 11 0.77 6.61 -3.97
CA VAL A 11 1.29 7.90 -3.53
C VAL A 11 0.31 8.97 -3.96
N HIS A 12 -0.11 9.80 -3.02
CA HIS A 12 -1.02 10.91 -3.23
C HIS A 12 -0.32 12.22 -2.91
N GLU A 13 -0.68 13.27 -3.62
CA GLU A 13 -0.34 14.64 -3.28
C GLU A 13 -1.57 15.27 -2.63
N LEU A 14 -1.52 15.50 -1.31
CA LEU A 14 -2.66 16.05 -0.56
C LEU A 14 -2.67 17.58 -0.60
N GLU A 15 -1.48 18.17 -0.55
CA GLU A 15 -1.21 19.59 -0.76
C GLU A 15 -0.05 19.73 -1.75
N GLU A 16 0.10 20.90 -2.39
CA GLU A 16 1.13 21.12 -3.40
C GLU A 16 2.53 20.87 -2.82
N GLY A 17 3.23 19.88 -3.37
CA GLY A 17 4.56 19.47 -2.92
C GLY A 17 4.59 18.51 -1.73
N GLU A 18 3.42 18.11 -1.20
CA GLU A 18 3.30 17.19 -0.07
C GLU A 18 2.81 15.81 -0.49
N PHE A 19 3.75 14.85 -0.56
CA PHE A 19 3.48 13.50 -1.02
C PHE A 19 3.37 12.49 0.13
N TYR A 20 2.28 11.75 0.15
CA TYR A 20 1.99 10.72 1.16
C TYR A 20 1.81 9.36 0.50
N TRP A 21 2.41 8.32 1.05
CA TRP A 21 2.19 6.95 0.58
C TRP A 21 1.14 6.24 1.44
N VAL A 22 0.37 5.34 0.82
CA VAL A 22 -0.57 4.46 1.51
C VAL A 22 -0.42 3.05 0.97
N LEU A 23 -0.23 2.10 1.88
CA LEU A 23 -0.23 0.68 1.60
C LEU A 23 -1.63 0.13 1.90
N MET A 24 -2.21 -0.64 0.98
CA MET A 24 -3.56 -1.17 1.11
C MET A 24 -3.60 -2.64 0.70
N GLU A 25 -4.56 -3.38 1.24
CA GLU A 25 -4.82 -4.78 0.90
C GLU A 25 -6.24 -4.95 0.38
N ALA A 26 -6.39 -5.70 -0.71
CA ALA A 26 -7.70 -6.10 -1.17
C ALA A 26 -8.32 -7.06 -0.14
N VAL A 27 -9.52 -6.74 0.31
CA VAL A 27 -10.34 -7.69 1.07
C VAL A 27 -11.27 -8.40 0.11
N ASP A 28 -11.47 -9.71 0.35
CA ASP A 28 -12.39 -10.51 -0.43
C ASP A 28 -13.79 -9.87 -0.38
N GLY A 29 -14.24 -9.37 -1.52
CA GLY A 29 -15.63 -8.96 -1.72
C GLY A 29 -16.54 -10.18 -1.70
N SER A 30 -17.82 -9.99 -1.37
CA SER A 30 -18.81 -11.08 -1.40
C SER A 30 -18.80 -11.77 -2.76
N THR A 31 -18.84 -13.12 -2.75
CA THR A 31 -18.78 -13.97 -3.94
C THR A 31 -19.75 -13.49 -5.03
N GLY A 32 -19.21 -12.96 -6.14
CA GLY A 32 -19.99 -12.46 -7.27
C GLY A 32 -19.75 -10.98 -7.60
N ASP A 33 -19.05 -10.25 -6.75
CA ASP A 33 -18.66 -8.86 -7.02
C ASP A 33 -17.29 -8.81 -7.71
N SER A 34 -17.20 -8.14 -8.86
CA SER A 34 -15.93 -7.92 -9.57
C SER A 34 -15.14 -6.73 -9.01
N THR A 35 -15.61 -6.16 -7.91
CA THR A 35 -15.04 -4.97 -7.27
C THR A 35 -14.13 -5.39 -6.13
N HIS A 36 -12.82 -5.17 -6.29
CA HIS A 36 -11.87 -5.32 -5.19
C HIS A 36 -11.98 -4.10 -4.26
N VAL A 37 -12.31 -4.35 -2.98
CA VAL A 37 -12.28 -3.31 -1.95
C VAL A 37 -10.88 -3.31 -1.33
N TYR A 38 -10.17 -2.19 -1.43
CA TYR A 38 -8.87 -2.03 -0.78
C TYR A 38 -9.01 -1.32 0.55
N VAL A 39 -8.44 -1.90 1.61
CA VAL A 39 -8.39 -1.29 2.95
C VAL A 39 -6.95 -0.89 3.30
N PRO A 40 -6.73 0.29 3.92
CA PRO A 40 -5.40 0.70 4.35
C PRO A 40 -4.78 -0.26 5.38
N LEU A 41 -3.52 -0.64 5.14
CA LEU A 41 -2.67 -1.39 6.05
C LEU A 41 -1.72 -0.47 6.83
N GLU A 42 -1.08 0.47 6.12
CA GLU A 42 -0.12 1.40 6.69
C GLU A 42 -0.04 2.66 5.84
N ALA A 43 0.29 3.81 6.43
CA ALA A 43 0.39 5.06 5.71
C ALA A 43 1.53 5.96 6.24
N ALA A 44 2.00 6.85 5.36
CA ALA A 44 2.87 7.94 5.78
C ALA A 44 2.13 8.85 6.77
N HIS A 45 2.77 9.11 7.91
CA HIS A 45 2.26 10.06 8.91
C HIS A 45 2.72 11.50 8.61
N GLU A 46 3.83 11.65 7.89
CA GLU A 46 4.43 12.93 7.50
C GLU A 46 4.63 12.99 5.97
N PRO A 47 4.56 14.20 5.36
CA PRO A 47 4.76 14.37 3.93
C PRO A 47 6.22 14.17 3.52
N TYR A 48 6.39 13.74 2.28
CA TYR A 48 7.67 13.75 1.59
C TYR A 48 7.68 14.89 0.56
N ALA A 49 8.83 15.53 0.38
CA ALA A 49 8.99 16.64 -0.57
C ALA A 49 8.97 16.22 -2.05
N THR A 50 9.00 14.92 -2.35
CA THR A 50 8.98 14.41 -3.73
C THR A 50 8.19 13.12 -3.81
N TYR A 51 7.43 12.96 -4.89
CA TYR A 51 6.67 11.74 -5.20
C TYR A 51 7.52 10.46 -5.12
N SER A 52 8.73 10.47 -5.71
CA SER A 52 9.60 9.29 -5.76
C SER A 52 10.11 8.88 -4.37
N ASN A 53 10.45 9.83 -3.49
CA ASN A 53 10.86 9.51 -2.12
C ASN A 53 9.69 8.90 -1.32
N ALA A 54 8.47 9.41 -1.47
CA ALA A 54 7.29 8.80 -0.86
C ALA A 54 7.11 7.34 -1.33
N LEU A 55 7.25 7.11 -2.64
CA LEU A 55 7.13 5.76 -3.22
C LEU A 55 8.20 4.81 -2.68
N VAL A 56 9.46 5.24 -2.64
CA VAL A 56 10.58 4.42 -2.13
C VAL A 56 10.37 4.10 -0.64
N ALA A 57 9.92 5.08 0.15
CA ALA A 57 9.60 4.85 1.57
C ALA A 57 8.48 3.80 1.73
N GLY A 58 7.42 3.90 0.93
CA GLY A 58 6.35 2.89 0.90
C GLY A 58 6.85 1.49 0.51
N VAL A 59 7.72 1.38 -0.51
CA VAL A 59 8.36 0.11 -0.91
C VAL A 59 9.23 -0.47 0.21
N ALA A 60 9.93 0.38 0.97
CA ALA A 60 10.72 -0.07 2.11
C ALA A 60 9.83 -0.68 3.21
N VAL A 61 8.66 -0.09 3.47
CA VAL A 61 7.68 -0.66 4.41
C VAL A 61 7.07 -1.95 3.88
N LEU A 62 6.70 -2.01 2.60
CA LEU A 62 6.23 -3.24 1.92
C LEU A 62 7.22 -4.39 2.15
N ARG A 63 8.52 -4.14 1.91
CA ARG A 63 9.59 -5.14 2.12
C ARG A 63 9.76 -5.53 3.58
N ARG A 64 9.55 -4.60 4.51
CA ARG A 64 9.62 -4.90 5.95
C ARG A 64 8.46 -5.80 6.39
N LEU A 65 7.26 -5.58 5.87
CA LEU A 65 6.06 -6.32 6.25
C LEU A 65 5.97 -7.70 5.59
N PHE A 66 6.46 -7.84 4.36
CA PHE A 66 6.26 -9.04 3.55
C PHE A 66 7.55 -9.67 3.03
N GLY A 67 8.71 -9.18 3.48
CA GLY A 67 10.00 -9.62 2.98
C GLY A 67 10.17 -9.37 1.47
N PRO A 68 11.19 -9.98 0.85
CA PRO A 68 11.45 -9.85 -0.59
C PRO A 68 10.44 -10.62 -1.46
N ASP A 69 9.84 -11.68 -0.93
CA ASP A 69 9.00 -12.62 -1.68
C ASP A 69 7.49 -12.40 -1.48
N GLY A 70 7.09 -11.37 -0.72
CA GLY A 70 5.68 -11.11 -0.41
C GLY A 70 5.08 -12.07 0.62
N LYS A 71 5.90 -12.77 1.40
CA LYS A 71 5.46 -13.68 2.46
C LYS A 71 5.42 -12.93 3.80
N PRO A 72 4.31 -13.01 4.57
CA PRO A 72 4.30 -12.42 5.90
C PRO A 72 5.43 -13.02 6.75
N VAL A 73 6.18 -12.15 7.43
CA VAL A 73 7.24 -12.52 8.38
C VAL A 73 6.69 -13.07 9.68
#